data_AF-A0A5J6QB76-F1
#
_entry.id   AF-A0A5J6QB76-F1
#
_cell.length_a   1.000
_cell.length_b   1.000
_cell.length_c   1.000
_cell.angle_alpha   90.00
_cell.angle_beta   90.00
_cell.angle_gamma   90.00
#
_symmetry.space_group_name_H-M   'P 1'
#
loop_
_entity.id
_entity.type
_entity.pdbx_description
1 polymer ?
#
loop_
_entity_poly.entity_id
_entity_poly.type
_entity_poly.pdbx_seq_one_letter_code
_entity_poly.pdbx_strand_id
1 'polypeptide(L)'
;MTSQERQQFWQQHIDAWQASDLSGAAFCKQHDLNYAQFNYWRRKIQPVETVAKPAGFAQVTQLVTSASSADGLGVHLPSGISFSGVNAGNLDVVLAMLRRL
;
A
#
# COMPACT_ATOMS: atom_id res chain seq x y z
N MET A 1 -14.82 -6.45 38.64
CA MET A 1 -14.33 -5.19 38.06
C MET A 1 -15.34 -4.64 37.07
N THR A 2 -15.99 -3.55 37.48
CA THR A 2 -16.80 -2.69 36.64
C THR A 2 -15.97 -2.10 35.49
N SER A 3 -16.63 -1.52 34.48
CA SER A 3 -15.96 -0.88 33.34
C SER A 3 -15.00 0.23 33.78
N GLN A 4 -15.39 0.98 34.82
CA GLN A 4 -14.67 2.14 35.33
C GLN A 4 -13.39 1.78 36.09
N GLU A 5 -13.44 0.75 36.94
CA GLU A 5 -12.25 0.24 37.65
C GLU A 5 -11.18 -0.26 36.68
N ARG A 6 -11.61 -0.89 35.58
CA ARG A 6 -10.69 -1.38 34.54
C ARG A 6 -10.02 -0.24 33.80
N GLN A 7 -10.76 0.83 33.52
CA GLN A 7 -10.19 2.01 32.89
C GLN A 7 -9.16 2.68 33.79
N GLN A 8 -9.45 2.82 35.09
CA GLN A 8 -8.49 3.38 36.06
C GLN A 8 -7.23 2.53 36.19
N PHE A 9 -7.38 1.21 36.27
CA PHE A 9 -6.26 0.26 36.28
C PHE A 9 -5.35 0.46 35.07
N TRP A 10 -5.91 0.48 33.86
CA TRP A 10 -5.11 0.66 32.64
C TRP A 10 -4.52 2.07 32.53
N GLN A 11 -5.23 3.11 32.98
CA GLN A 11 -4.70 4.46 33.02
C GLN A 11 -3.40 4.52 33.84
N GLN A 12 -3.42 3.98 35.06
CA GLN A 12 -2.24 3.95 35.94
C GLN A 12 -1.05 3.22 35.29
N HIS A 13 -1.31 2.09 34.62
CA HIS A 13 -0.25 1.35 33.92
C HIS A 13 0.30 2.11 32.71
N ILE A 14 -0.53 2.83 31.95
CA ILE A 14 -0.07 3.64 30.81
C ILE A 14 0.75 4.83 31.30
N ASP A 15 0.34 5.51 32.37
CA ASP A 15 1.10 6.61 32.99
C ASP A 15 2.46 6.12 33.52
N ALA A 16 2.48 4.98 34.22
CA ALA A 16 3.72 4.37 34.70
C ALA A 16 4.65 3.95 33.54
N TRP A 17 4.09 3.40 32.46
CA TRP A 17 4.84 3.06 31.26
C TRP A 17 5.47 4.31 30.61
N GLN A 18 4.70 5.39 30.49
CA GLN A 18 5.15 6.64 29.89
C GLN A 18 6.28 7.30 30.71
N ALA A 19 6.28 7.12 32.02
CA ALA A 19 7.37 7.58 32.89
C ALA A 19 8.62 6.67 32.87
N SER A 20 8.48 5.41 32.44
CA SER A 20 9.55 4.42 32.53
C SER A 20 10.52 4.42 31.33
N ASP A 21 10.22 5.17 30.25
CA ASP A 21 10.97 5.19 28.97
C ASP A 21 11.17 3.81 28.32
N LEU A 22 10.49 2.77 28.82
CA LEU A 22 10.60 1.40 28.32
C LEU A 22 9.77 1.22 27.05
N SER A 23 10.17 0.28 26.20
CA SER A 23 9.28 -0.17 25.13
C SER A 23 8.03 -0.84 25.73
N GLY A 24 6.86 -0.65 25.10
CA GLY A 24 5.60 -1.23 25.61
C GLY A 24 5.67 -2.75 25.79
N ALA A 25 6.43 -3.46 24.96
CA ALA A 25 6.67 -4.89 25.11
C ALA A 25 7.53 -5.24 26.34
N ALA A 26 8.56 -4.43 26.64
CA ALA A 26 9.39 -4.63 27.83
C ALA A 26 8.60 -4.36 29.12
N PHE A 27 7.80 -3.28 29.13
CA PHE A 27 6.92 -2.97 30.26
C PHE A 27 5.89 -4.07 30.52
N CYS A 28 5.25 -4.58 29.46
CA CYS A 28 4.31 -5.69 29.58
C CYS A 28 4.96 -6.96 30.15
N LYS A 29 6.21 -7.25 29.74
CA LYS A 29 6.97 -8.39 30.29
C LYS A 29 7.34 -8.22 31.76
N GLN A 30 7.68 -7.00 32.20
CA GLN A 30 8.07 -6.74 33.60
C GLN A 30 6.88 -6.76 34.56
N HIS A 31 5.72 -6.29 34.10
CA HIS A 31 4.51 -6.17 34.92
C HIS A 31 3.49 -7.31 34.71
N ASP A 32 3.88 -8.38 34.01
CA ASP A 32 3.04 -9.53 33.65
C ASP A 32 1.69 -9.12 33.00
N LEU A 33 1.75 -8.11 32.13
CA LEU A 33 0.58 -7.58 31.43
C LEU A 33 0.44 -8.21 30.05
N ASN A 34 -0.80 -8.45 29.64
CA ASN A 34 -1.08 -8.87 28.27
C ASN A 34 -0.82 -7.72 27.29
N TYR A 35 0.14 -7.91 26.40
CA TYR A 35 0.54 -6.93 25.39
C TYR A 35 -0.62 -6.48 24.48
N ALA A 36 -1.54 -7.38 24.13
CA ALA A 36 -2.68 -7.05 23.27
C ALA A 36 -3.65 -6.09 23.97
N GLN A 37 -3.95 -6.34 25.25
CA GLN A 37 -4.81 -5.47 26.05
C GLN A 37 -4.14 -4.12 26.30
N PHE A 38 -2.85 -4.13 26.63
CA PHE A 38 -2.06 -2.91 26.77
C PHE A 38 -2.12 -2.04 25.51
N ASN A 39 -1.91 -2.61 24.33
CA ASN A 39 -1.97 -1.86 23.07
C ASN A 39 -3.35 -1.26 22.81
N TYR A 40 -4.40 -2.04 23.07
CA TYR A 40 -5.79 -1.57 22.97
C TYR A 40 -6.04 -0.38 23.90
N TRP A 41 -5.70 -0.50 25.18
CA TRP A 41 -5.92 0.58 26.16
C TRP A 41 -5.05 1.79 25.90
N ARG A 42 -3.80 1.60 25.45
CA ARG A 42 -2.93 2.69 25.01
C ARG A 42 -3.58 3.50 23.89
N ARG A 43 -4.12 2.85 22.86
CA ARG A 43 -4.84 3.53 21.76
C ARG A 43 -6.13 4.20 22.19
N LYS A 44 -6.79 3.66 23.24
CA LYS A 44 -8.05 4.19 23.74
C LYS A 44 -7.85 5.40 24.65
N ILE A 45 -6.77 5.41 25.44
CA ILE A 45 -6.45 6.44 26.44
C ILE A 45 -5.65 7.58 25.82
N GLN A 46 -4.62 7.25 25.05
CA GLN A 46 -3.90 8.26 24.29
C GLN A 46 -4.68 8.47 22.98
N PRO A 47 -5.17 9.68 22.72
CA PRO A 47 -5.52 10.05 21.36
C PRO A 47 -4.21 10.02 20.59
N VAL A 48 -3.89 8.87 19.99
CA VAL A 48 -2.98 8.85 18.86
C VAL A 48 -3.69 9.76 17.88
N GLU A 49 -3.14 10.97 17.69
CA GLU A 49 -3.46 11.76 16.52
C GLU A 49 -3.33 10.77 15.39
N THR A 50 -4.47 10.36 14.86
CA THR A 50 -4.53 9.57 13.65
C THR A 50 -4.01 10.55 12.62
N VAL A 51 -2.69 10.67 12.52
CA VAL A 51 -2.02 10.78 11.24
C VAL A 51 -2.63 9.61 10.52
N ALA A 52 -3.69 9.92 9.77
CA ALA A 52 -4.51 8.96 9.10
C ALA A 52 -3.54 8.21 8.22
N LYS A 53 -3.01 7.10 8.71
CA LYS A 53 -2.40 6.10 7.88
C LYS A 53 -3.57 5.74 7.00
N PRO A 54 -3.56 6.11 5.70
CA PRO A 54 -4.63 5.70 4.84
C PRO A 54 -4.60 4.18 4.93
N ALA A 55 -5.61 3.61 5.59
CA ALA A 55 -5.90 2.19 5.50
C ALA A 55 -6.40 2.03 4.06
N GLY A 56 -5.44 1.89 3.15
CA GLY A 56 -5.63 1.95 1.72
C GLY A 56 -4.46 1.27 1.05
N PHE A 57 -4.73 0.70 -0.11
CA PHE A 57 -3.69 0.18 -0.99
C PHE A 57 -2.66 1.28 -1.25
N ALA A 58 -1.37 0.93 -1.20
CA ALA A 58 -0.33 1.83 -1.66
C ALA A 58 -0.65 2.20 -3.12
N GLN A 59 -0.77 3.51 -3.40
CA GLN A 59 -0.90 3.94 -4.79
C GLN A 59 0.39 3.58 -5.52
N VAL A 60 0.29 2.59 -6.41
CA VAL A 60 1.32 2.32 -7.38
C VAL A 60 1.23 3.47 -8.38
N THR A 61 2.11 4.46 -8.25
CA THR A 61 2.39 5.37 -9.36
C THR A 61 2.89 4.48 -10.48
N GLN A 62 2.06 4.28 -11.51
CA GLN A 62 2.55 3.74 -12.77
C GLN A 62 3.69 4.67 -13.18
N LEU A 63 4.91 4.15 -13.13
CA LEU A 63 6.01 4.77 -13.84
C LEU A 63 5.51 4.77 -15.28
N VAL A 64 5.02 5.92 -15.72
CA VAL A 64 4.99 6.21 -17.14
C VAL A 64 6.46 6.17 -17.53
N THR A 65 6.97 4.96 -17.77
CA THR A 65 7.84 4.76 -18.91
C THR A 65 7.06 5.48 -19.98
N SER A 66 7.53 6.66 -20.36
CA SER A 66 7.22 7.23 -21.64
C SER A 66 7.57 6.09 -22.59
N ALA A 67 6.57 5.23 -22.86
CA ALA A 67 6.44 4.56 -24.11
C ALA A 67 6.52 5.76 -25.03
N SER A 68 7.75 6.04 -25.48
CA SER A 68 8.02 6.78 -26.69
C SER A 68 6.88 6.37 -27.57
N SER A 69 5.99 7.31 -27.87
CA SER A 69 4.83 7.10 -28.72
C SER A 69 5.31 6.17 -29.80
N ALA A 70 4.98 4.89 -29.62
CA ALA A 70 5.59 3.84 -30.42
C ALA A 70 4.74 3.90 -31.66
N ASP A 71 5.05 4.92 -32.46
CA ASP A 71 4.68 5.13 -33.84
C ASP A 71 5.39 4.07 -34.71
N GLY A 72 5.62 2.89 -34.11
CA GLY A 72 6.28 1.75 -34.68
C GLY A 72 5.21 0.77 -35.10
N LEU A 73 5.21 0.45 -36.39
CA LEU A 73 4.38 -0.58 -36.97
C LEU A 73 4.68 -1.92 -36.28
N GLY A 74 3.70 -2.48 -35.58
CA GLY A 74 3.76 -3.82 -35.01
C GLY A 74 3.10 -4.84 -35.93
N VAL A 75 3.70 -6.02 -36.05
CA VAL A 75 3.14 -7.17 -36.77
C VAL A 75 3.00 -8.34 -35.79
N HIS A 76 1.80 -8.92 -35.68
CA HIS A 76 1.52 -10.03 -34.77
C HIS A 76 1.00 -11.25 -35.54
N LEU A 77 1.55 -12.44 -35.23
CA LEU A 77 1.28 -13.69 -35.97
C LEU A 77 1.15 -14.95 -35.08
N PRO A 78 -0.03 -15.25 -34.51
CA PRO A 78 -0.30 -16.56 -33.92
C PRO A 78 -1.00 -17.54 -34.88
N SER A 79 -1.91 -17.05 -35.73
CA SER A 79 -2.68 -17.85 -36.72
C SER A 79 -3.11 -17.04 -37.96
N GLY A 80 -2.48 -15.89 -38.21
CA GLY A 80 -2.85 -14.94 -39.27
C GLY A 80 -2.06 -13.64 -39.14
N ILE A 81 -2.21 -12.72 -40.10
CA ILE A 81 -1.43 -11.48 -40.15
C ILE A 81 -2.26 -10.32 -39.62
N SER A 82 -1.82 -9.70 -38.53
CA SER A 82 -2.43 -8.50 -37.96
C SER A 82 -1.39 -7.39 -37.82
N PHE A 83 -1.69 -6.22 -38.37
CA PHE A 83 -0.86 -5.00 -38.24
C PHE A 83 -1.45 -4.11 -37.14
N SER A 84 -0.59 -3.52 -36.31
CA SER A 84 -0.97 -2.59 -35.23
C SER A 84 -0.08 -1.35 -35.28
N GLY A 85 -0.59 -0.18 -34.88
CA GLY A 85 0.16 1.07 -34.97
C GLY A 85 0.32 1.60 -36.40
N VAL A 86 -0.67 1.34 -37.27
CA VAL A 86 -0.68 1.86 -38.66
C VAL A 86 -0.96 3.36 -38.64
N ASN A 87 -0.11 4.13 -39.31
CA ASN A 87 -0.24 5.58 -39.47
C ASN A 87 0.07 5.99 -40.92
N ALA A 88 -0.10 7.28 -41.23
CA ALA A 88 0.12 7.79 -42.59
C ALA A 88 1.55 7.60 -43.10
N GLY A 89 2.55 7.56 -42.22
CA GLY A 89 3.97 7.37 -42.59
C GLY A 89 4.37 5.92 -42.87
N ASN A 90 3.61 4.94 -42.38
CA ASN A 90 3.91 3.52 -42.55
C ASN A 90 2.88 2.76 -43.41
N LEU A 91 1.81 3.43 -43.86
CA LEU A 91 0.72 2.84 -44.64
C LEU A 91 1.21 2.23 -45.97
N ASP A 92 2.08 2.91 -46.71
CA ASP A 92 2.64 2.38 -47.96
C ASP A 92 3.40 1.07 -47.76
N VAL A 93 4.10 0.93 -46.62
CA VAL A 93 4.84 -0.28 -46.26
C VAL A 93 3.88 -1.42 -45.95
N VAL A 94 2.81 -1.16 -45.19
CA VAL A 94 1.76 -2.15 -44.91
C VAL A 94 1.09 -2.61 -46.20
N LEU A 95 0.74 -1.68 -47.09
CA LEU A 95 0.15 -1.99 -48.39
C LEU A 95 1.11 -2.78 -49.29
N ALA A 96 2.41 -2.47 -49.26
CA ALA A 96 3.41 -3.24 -49.99
C ALA A 96 3.55 -4.67 -49.46
N MET A 97 3.49 -4.87 -48.14
CA MET A 97 3.48 -6.21 -47.53
C MET A 97 2.23 -7.00 -47.91
N LEU A 98 1.05 -6.37 -47.88
CA LEU A 98 -0.21 -7.01 -48.28
C LEU A 98 -0.23 -7.46 -49.75
N ARG A 99 0.45 -6.75 -50.65
CA ARG A 99 0.56 -7.14 -52.07
C ARG A 99 1.52 -8.29 -52.34
N ARG A 100 2.37 -8.65 -51.38
CA ARG A 100 3.39 -9.69 -51.49
C ARG A 100 2.98 -11.01 -50.82
N LEU A 101 1.81 -11.02 -50.19
CA LEU A 101 1.11 -12.20 -49.66
C LEU A 101 0.16 -12.74 -50.72
#